data_AF-A0AA43TPG3-F1
#
_entry.id   AF-A0AA43TPG3-F1
#
_cell.length_a   1.000
_cell.length_b   1.000
_cell.length_c   1.000
_cell.angle_alpha   90.00
_cell.angle_beta   90.00
_cell.angle_gamma   90.00
#
_symmetry.space_group_name_H-M   'P 1'
#
loop_
_entity.id
_entity.type
_entity.pdbx_description
1 polymer ?
#
loop_
_entity_poly.entity_id
_entity_poly.type
_entity_poly.pdbx_seq_one_letter_code
_entity_poly.pdbx_strand_id
1 'polypeptide(L)'
;MKYIVNISWLLIVTAQLSGCASLGKGMAEAFLEKQQLADTRLCEIWGKSFKGLSPFLNSKQGKMKVLMVHGVGDHLPGYSTQFVEKLAKELDLPVMSTQYKNITLTSRLDASKNLGNLRINRLLSKDRSKELLFYELTWSVITAKQKEVLAYDNSGEYSFRRAEVNNMMKKFSNDTGPDPIIYLGESREDIQVSFGQSFCWMTKSSWDDLPDDVTQACSFNDDTAAANIHVDQYAFISHSLGSRIIIDGMQRIASLLDKRDVDFSEALKTKEIPIYMMSNQLPMLQLGRKLPDVSNQKSAYCQPNGEKYNQRMLAKTPIIAFSDPNDLLSYAIPHGFVEKYLDSRLCIDVTNININVATILDAFGLGKFANPIDAHVGYDTDDRVVALIAKGIGNKNTANVVNDRCRWVETIE
;
A
#
# COMPACT_ATOMS: atom_id res chain seq x y z
N MET A 1 16.51 -23.97 -72.34
CA MET A 1 16.25 -24.97 -71.27
C MET A 1 17.42 -25.08 -70.28
N LYS A 2 17.83 -23.97 -69.64
CA LYS A 2 18.95 -23.94 -68.65
C LYS A 2 18.78 -22.99 -67.45
N TYR A 3 17.67 -22.25 -67.36
CA TYR A 3 17.43 -21.28 -66.27
C TYR A 3 16.28 -21.64 -65.32
N ILE A 4 15.58 -22.76 -65.57
CA ILE A 4 14.40 -23.16 -64.76
C ILE A 4 14.80 -24.03 -63.55
N VAL A 5 16.03 -24.58 -63.53
CA VAL A 5 16.49 -25.48 -62.46
C VAL A 5 16.95 -24.74 -61.20
N ASN A 6 17.29 -23.44 -61.29
CA ASN A 6 17.78 -22.66 -60.13
C ASN A 6 16.69 -22.03 -59.25
N ILE A 7 15.45 -21.87 -59.75
CA ILE A 7 14.37 -21.22 -58.98
C ILE A 7 13.71 -22.21 -58.00
N SER A 8 13.61 -23.49 -58.38
CA SER A 8 13.02 -24.52 -57.52
C SER A 8 13.88 -24.84 -56.29
N TRP A 9 15.20 -24.64 -56.36
CA TRP A 9 16.09 -24.84 -55.20
C TRP A 9 15.99 -23.69 -54.18
N LEU A 10 15.74 -22.46 -54.66
CA LEU A 10 15.58 -21.29 -53.79
C LEU A 10 14.25 -21.32 -52.99
N LEU A 11 13.17 -21.86 -53.59
CA LEU A 11 11.86 -22.00 -52.95
C LEU A 11 11.80 -23.11 -51.89
N ILE A 12 12.64 -24.15 -52.02
CA ILE A 12 12.75 -25.22 -51.02
C ILE A 12 13.55 -24.73 -49.80
N VAL A 13 14.57 -23.89 -50.00
CA VAL A 13 15.35 -23.30 -48.90
C VAL A 13 14.53 -22.29 -48.08
N THR A 14 13.66 -21.50 -48.71
CA THR A 14 12.78 -20.56 -47.97
C THR A 14 11.65 -21.27 -47.21
N ALA A 15 11.14 -22.41 -47.71
CA ALA A 15 10.17 -23.24 -47.00
C ALA A 15 10.77 -24.03 -45.82
N GLN A 16 12.08 -24.31 -45.83
CA GLN A 16 12.79 -24.92 -44.70
C GLN A 16 13.11 -23.90 -43.60
N LEU A 17 13.31 -22.62 -43.94
CA LEU A 17 13.57 -21.55 -42.97
C LEU A 17 12.31 -21.10 -42.21
N SER A 18 11.12 -21.17 -42.83
CA SER A 18 9.84 -20.88 -42.15
C SER A 18 9.45 -21.94 -41.11
N GLY A 19 9.87 -23.19 -41.30
CA GLY A 19 9.70 -24.27 -40.32
C GLY A 19 10.60 -24.11 -39.08
N CYS A 20 11.79 -23.53 -39.24
CA CYS A 20 12.70 -23.25 -38.12
C CYS A 20 12.19 -22.08 -37.24
N ALA A 21 11.53 -21.08 -37.84
CA ALA A 21 10.93 -19.98 -37.10
C ALA A 21 9.73 -20.43 -36.24
N SER A 22 8.91 -21.36 -36.73
CA SER A 22 7.77 -21.90 -35.97
C SER A 22 8.20 -22.88 -34.88
N LEU A 23 9.19 -23.75 -35.15
CA LEU A 23 9.79 -24.62 -34.13
C LEU A 23 10.52 -23.82 -33.05
N GLY A 24 11.28 -22.79 -33.44
CA GLY A 24 11.95 -21.88 -32.50
C GLY A 24 10.97 -21.13 -31.62
N LYS A 25 9.86 -20.63 -32.19
CA LYS A 25 8.78 -19.99 -31.43
C LYS A 25 8.11 -20.96 -30.45
N GLY A 26 7.76 -22.16 -30.89
CA GLY A 26 7.13 -23.16 -30.02
C GLY A 26 8.04 -23.66 -28.89
N MET A 27 9.34 -23.81 -29.14
CA MET A 27 10.31 -24.14 -28.09
C MET A 27 10.52 -22.99 -27.10
N ALA A 28 10.56 -21.75 -27.59
CA ALA A 28 10.67 -20.57 -26.74
C ALA A 28 9.42 -20.38 -25.86
N GLU A 29 8.22 -20.56 -26.42
CA GLU A 29 6.95 -20.51 -25.69
C GLU A 29 6.90 -21.61 -24.62
N ALA A 30 7.19 -22.87 -24.96
CA ALA A 30 7.22 -23.96 -24.00
C ALA A 30 8.28 -23.77 -22.90
N PHE A 31 9.42 -23.17 -23.23
CA PHE A 31 10.47 -22.84 -22.25
C PHE A 31 10.02 -21.73 -21.29
N LEU A 32 9.37 -20.68 -21.81
CA LEU A 32 8.80 -19.60 -21.00
C LEU A 32 7.67 -20.10 -20.10
N GLU A 33 6.77 -20.93 -20.62
CA GLU A 33 5.70 -21.58 -19.84
C GLU A 33 6.28 -22.44 -18.71
N LYS A 34 7.33 -23.23 -18.99
CA LYS A 34 8.00 -24.04 -17.97
C LYS A 34 8.66 -23.19 -16.89
N GLN A 35 9.23 -22.04 -17.24
CA GLN A 35 9.77 -21.11 -16.24
C GLN A 35 8.68 -20.47 -15.39
N GLN A 36 7.52 -20.13 -15.98
CA GLN A 36 6.37 -19.60 -15.26
C GLN A 36 5.78 -20.61 -14.25
N LEU A 37 5.94 -21.92 -14.49
CA LEU A 37 5.51 -22.98 -13.57
C LEU A 37 6.40 -23.12 -12.32
N ALA A 38 7.65 -22.67 -12.37
CA ALA A 38 8.58 -22.74 -11.24
C ALA A 38 8.63 -21.37 -10.52
N ASP A 39 8.00 -21.26 -9.35
CA ASP A 39 8.08 -20.04 -8.55
C ASP A 39 9.48 -19.89 -7.93
N THR A 40 10.31 -19.06 -8.55
CA THR A 40 11.69 -18.74 -8.12
C THR A 40 11.79 -17.44 -7.32
N ARG A 41 10.65 -16.78 -7.02
CA ARG A 41 10.61 -15.49 -6.34
C ARG A 41 11.16 -15.59 -4.93
N LEU A 42 12.08 -14.69 -4.59
CA LEU A 42 12.71 -14.63 -3.27
C LEU A 42 11.85 -13.85 -2.28
N CYS A 43 12.04 -14.12 -1.00
CA CYS A 43 11.47 -13.38 0.11
C CYS A 43 12.47 -13.40 1.27
N GLU A 44 12.99 -12.23 1.64
CA GLU A 44 13.97 -12.05 2.69
C GLU A 44 13.50 -10.96 3.65
N ILE A 45 13.56 -11.24 4.95
CA ILE A 45 13.01 -10.36 5.99
C ILE A 45 14.11 -10.09 7.01
N TRP A 46 14.36 -8.81 7.27
CA TRP A 46 15.28 -8.36 8.32
C TRP A 46 14.54 -7.43 9.27
N GLY A 47 14.47 -7.83 10.52
CA GLY A 47 13.79 -7.07 11.55
C GLY A 47 13.30 -7.93 12.70
N LYS A 48 12.62 -7.29 13.63
CA LYS A 48 11.97 -7.97 14.76
C LYS A 48 10.76 -8.79 14.28
N SER A 49 10.36 -9.76 15.09
CA SER A 49 9.09 -10.44 14.89
C SER A 49 7.92 -9.45 15.01
N PHE A 50 6.85 -9.71 14.29
CA PHE A 50 5.61 -8.92 14.37
C PHE A 50 4.40 -9.82 14.23
N LYS A 51 3.27 -9.40 14.81
CA LYS A 51 2.11 -10.26 15.07
C LYS A 51 1.12 -10.41 13.90
N GLY A 52 1.15 -9.50 12.93
CA GLY A 52 0.08 -9.37 11.93
C GLY A 52 -1.24 -8.88 12.55
N LEU A 53 -2.32 -8.94 11.77
CA LEU A 53 -3.67 -8.53 12.20
C LEU A 53 -4.41 -9.58 13.03
N SER A 54 -4.18 -10.87 12.77
CA SER A 54 -4.97 -11.99 13.29
C SER A 54 -5.13 -12.00 14.82
N PRO A 55 -4.10 -11.72 15.64
CA PRO A 55 -4.23 -11.74 17.09
C PRO A 55 -5.26 -10.74 17.64
N PHE A 56 -5.51 -9.65 16.91
CA PHE A 56 -6.41 -8.57 17.33
C PHE A 56 -7.88 -8.83 16.98
N LEU A 57 -8.17 -9.86 16.18
CA LEU A 57 -9.53 -10.26 15.80
C LEU A 57 -10.32 -10.90 16.95
N ASN A 58 -9.64 -11.41 17.98
CA ASN A 58 -10.26 -12.13 19.10
C ASN A 58 -10.62 -11.22 20.28
N SER A 59 -10.61 -9.90 20.10
CA SER A 59 -10.95 -8.95 21.17
C SER A 59 -12.44 -9.02 21.50
N LYS A 60 -12.76 -9.19 22.79
CA LYS A 60 -14.16 -9.24 23.27
C LYS A 60 -14.82 -7.86 23.35
N GLN A 61 -14.03 -6.80 23.48
CA GLN A 61 -14.52 -5.45 23.75
C GLN A 61 -14.39 -4.51 22.55
N GLY A 62 -13.34 -4.69 21.72
CA GLY A 62 -13.07 -3.82 20.57
C GLY A 62 -12.91 -4.60 19.28
N LYS A 63 -12.69 -3.87 18.19
CA LYS A 63 -12.62 -4.39 16.82
C LYS A 63 -11.25 -4.13 16.21
N MET A 64 -10.87 -4.98 15.24
CA MET A 64 -9.74 -4.68 14.36
C MET A 64 -10.24 -3.78 13.23
N LYS A 65 -9.60 -2.62 13.05
CA LYS A 65 -9.92 -1.64 12.00
C LYS A 65 -8.69 -1.36 11.15
N VAL A 66 -8.82 -1.48 9.84
CA VAL A 66 -7.72 -1.32 8.89
C VAL A 66 -8.07 -0.21 7.91
N LEU A 67 -7.21 0.79 7.75
CA LEU A 67 -7.35 1.80 6.70
C LEU A 67 -6.30 1.59 5.61
N MET A 68 -6.76 1.35 4.39
CA MET A 68 -5.92 1.29 3.19
C MET A 68 -5.93 2.62 2.45
N VAL A 69 -4.73 3.11 2.11
CA VAL A 69 -4.52 4.32 1.30
C VAL A 69 -3.73 3.95 0.06
N HIS A 70 -4.33 4.18 -1.11
CA HIS A 70 -3.66 3.91 -2.39
C HIS A 70 -2.53 4.92 -2.67
N GLY A 71 -1.74 4.58 -3.68
CA GLY A 71 -0.61 5.37 -4.16
C GLY A 71 -1.01 6.34 -5.26
N VAL A 72 -0.32 6.27 -6.38
CA VAL A 72 -0.55 7.16 -7.53
C VAL A 72 -1.62 6.61 -8.47
N GLY A 73 -2.12 7.46 -9.36
CA GLY A 73 -3.09 7.14 -10.39
C GLY A 73 -4.52 7.47 -10.00
N ASP A 74 -5.40 7.44 -10.99
CA ASP A 74 -6.83 7.53 -10.74
C ASP A 74 -7.39 6.17 -10.29
N HIS A 75 -8.21 6.19 -9.23
CA HIS A 75 -8.82 5.01 -8.64
C HIS A 75 -10.32 5.21 -8.46
N LEU A 76 -11.07 4.14 -8.67
CA LEU A 76 -12.48 4.08 -8.30
C LEU A 76 -12.63 3.38 -6.94
N PRO A 77 -13.65 3.74 -6.14
CA PRO A 77 -13.97 3.00 -4.93
C PRO A 77 -14.18 1.51 -5.23
N GLY A 78 -13.51 0.64 -4.48
CA GLY A 78 -13.42 -0.80 -4.69
C GLY A 78 -12.08 -1.28 -5.26
N TYR A 79 -11.09 -0.40 -5.47
CA TYR A 79 -9.76 -0.79 -5.96
C TYR A 79 -9.07 -1.85 -5.08
N SER A 80 -9.40 -1.90 -3.79
CA SER A 80 -8.80 -2.86 -2.83
C SER A 80 -9.47 -4.23 -2.81
N THR A 81 -10.52 -4.48 -3.63
CA THR A 81 -11.37 -5.68 -3.53
C THR A 81 -10.56 -6.97 -3.56
N GLN A 82 -9.64 -7.12 -4.53
CA GLN A 82 -8.83 -8.34 -4.65
C GLN A 82 -7.96 -8.59 -3.41
N PHE A 83 -7.35 -7.53 -2.87
CA PHE A 83 -6.58 -7.59 -1.63
C PHE A 83 -7.46 -7.98 -0.43
N VAL A 84 -8.64 -7.36 -0.31
CA VAL A 84 -9.60 -7.62 0.78
C VAL A 84 -10.07 -9.07 0.76
N GLU A 85 -10.36 -9.64 -0.42
CA GLU A 85 -10.76 -11.04 -0.54
C GLU A 85 -9.66 -12.01 -0.11
N LYS A 86 -8.41 -11.76 -0.54
CA LYS A 86 -7.25 -12.55 -0.10
C LYS A 86 -7.01 -12.41 1.40
N LEU A 87 -7.09 -11.20 1.94
CA LEU A 87 -6.92 -10.92 3.36
C LEU A 87 -8.00 -11.61 4.20
N ALA A 88 -9.27 -11.54 3.77
CA ALA A 88 -10.39 -12.19 4.43
C ALA A 88 -10.20 -13.71 4.47
N LYS A 89 -9.77 -14.31 3.35
CA LYS A 89 -9.45 -15.74 3.28
C LYS A 89 -8.32 -16.10 4.23
N GLU A 90 -7.24 -15.34 4.25
CA GLU A 90 -6.09 -15.61 5.10
C GLU A 90 -6.41 -15.46 6.59
N LEU A 91 -7.28 -14.52 6.95
CA LEU A 91 -7.74 -14.27 8.33
C LEU A 91 -8.90 -15.17 8.80
N ASP A 92 -9.42 -16.05 7.94
CA ASP A 92 -10.61 -16.88 8.20
C ASP A 92 -11.87 -16.05 8.54
N LEU A 93 -12.13 -15.03 7.72
CA LEU A 93 -13.30 -14.16 7.79
C LEU A 93 -14.19 -14.34 6.53
N PRO A 94 -14.82 -15.52 6.34
CA PRO A 94 -15.49 -15.87 5.09
C PRO A 94 -16.81 -15.14 4.86
N VAL A 95 -17.25 -14.27 5.78
CA VAL A 95 -18.53 -13.58 5.64
C VAL A 95 -18.36 -12.07 5.62
N MET A 96 -19.04 -11.45 4.66
CA MET A 96 -19.04 -10.01 4.46
C MET A 96 -20.46 -9.47 4.53
N SER A 97 -20.62 -8.20 4.93
CA SER A 97 -21.92 -7.51 4.81
C SER A 97 -22.30 -7.35 3.34
N THR A 98 -23.60 -7.42 3.03
CA THR A 98 -24.10 -7.31 1.66
C THR A 98 -23.93 -5.91 1.08
N GLN A 99 -23.93 -4.89 1.93
CA GLN A 99 -23.71 -3.50 1.57
C GLN A 99 -22.42 -2.99 2.19
N TYR A 100 -21.69 -2.19 1.41
CA TYR A 100 -20.58 -1.38 1.87
C TYR A 100 -21.14 -0.06 2.38
N LYS A 101 -20.47 0.56 3.35
CA LYS A 101 -20.75 1.96 3.70
C LYS A 101 -19.92 2.88 2.83
N ASN A 102 -20.51 3.94 2.31
CA ASN A 102 -19.79 4.98 1.55
C ASN A 102 -19.99 6.36 2.17
N ILE A 103 -18.88 7.07 2.36
CA ILE A 103 -18.88 8.44 2.86
C ILE A 103 -18.06 9.29 1.90
N THR A 104 -18.71 10.22 1.21
CA THR A 104 -18.01 11.26 0.44
C THR A 104 -17.46 12.28 1.43
N LEU A 105 -16.14 12.39 1.49
CA LEU A 105 -15.44 13.30 2.38
C LEU A 105 -15.50 14.73 1.83
N THR A 106 -15.73 15.70 2.71
CA THR A 106 -15.87 17.11 2.31
C THR A 106 -15.24 18.07 3.30
N SER A 107 -15.09 19.35 2.95
CA SER A 107 -14.58 20.37 3.88
C SER A 107 -15.66 20.80 4.86
N ARG A 108 -15.29 21.06 6.12
CA ARG A 108 -16.21 21.66 7.12
C ARG A 108 -16.63 23.08 6.75
N LEU A 109 -15.78 23.79 6.00
CA LEU A 109 -16.03 25.17 5.58
C LEU A 109 -16.73 25.25 4.22
N ASP A 110 -16.68 24.17 3.44
CA ASP A 110 -17.26 24.09 2.10
C ASP A 110 -17.70 22.65 1.79
N ALA A 111 -18.99 22.38 1.96
CA ALA A 111 -19.56 21.06 1.73
C ALA A 111 -19.50 20.62 0.25
N SER A 112 -19.26 21.55 -0.69
CA SER A 112 -19.13 21.23 -2.12
C SER A 112 -17.75 20.67 -2.49
N LYS A 113 -16.74 20.88 -1.63
CA LYS A 113 -15.37 20.44 -1.88
C LYS A 113 -15.24 18.93 -1.70
N ASN A 114 -15.14 18.19 -2.80
CA ASN A 114 -14.93 16.74 -2.75
C ASN A 114 -13.48 16.42 -2.36
N LEU A 115 -13.32 15.78 -1.20
CA LEU A 115 -12.03 15.35 -0.64
C LEU A 115 -11.82 13.84 -0.77
N GLY A 116 -12.59 13.15 -1.60
CA GLY A 116 -12.49 11.71 -1.84
C GLY A 116 -13.63 10.90 -1.23
N ASN A 117 -13.51 9.58 -1.35
CA ASN A 117 -14.50 8.64 -0.83
C ASN A 117 -13.86 7.70 0.19
N LEU A 118 -14.54 7.48 1.31
CA LEU A 118 -14.21 6.46 2.28
C LEU A 118 -15.23 5.32 2.15
N ARG A 119 -14.77 4.17 1.66
CA ARG A 119 -15.58 2.95 1.56
C ARG A 119 -15.24 2.00 2.69
N ILE A 120 -16.25 1.46 3.37
CA ILE A 120 -16.06 0.56 4.52
C ILE A 120 -16.68 -0.81 4.25
N ASN A 121 -15.88 -1.85 4.42
CA ASN A 121 -16.28 -3.25 4.38
C ASN A 121 -16.30 -3.83 5.80
N ARG A 122 -17.28 -4.69 6.09
CA ARG A 122 -17.36 -5.45 7.34
C ARG A 122 -17.14 -6.93 7.07
N LEU A 123 -16.06 -7.49 7.60
CA LEU A 123 -15.67 -8.90 7.46
C LEU A 123 -15.83 -9.60 8.81
N LEU A 124 -16.34 -10.84 8.77
CA LEU A 124 -16.77 -11.60 9.94
C LEU A 124 -16.35 -13.06 9.82
N SER A 125 -16.03 -13.69 10.94
CA SER A 125 -15.93 -15.15 11.02
C SER A 125 -17.31 -15.81 10.82
N LYS A 126 -17.32 -17.10 10.48
CA LYS A 126 -18.56 -17.86 10.25
C LYS A 126 -19.51 -17.85 11.46
N ASP A 127 -18.96 -17.92 12.66
CA ASP A 127 -19.67 -17.88 13.95
C ASP A 127 -19.92 -16.46 14.48
N ARG A 128 -19.49 -15.42 13.74
CA ARG A 128 -19.59 -14.00 14.11
C ARG A 128 -18.81 -13.59 15.36
N SER A 129 -17.90 -14.43 15.85
CA SER A 129 -17.08 -14.12 17.03
C SER A 129 -15.93 -13.15 16.73
N LYS A 130 -15.48 -13.07 15.48
CA LYS A 130 -14.41 -12.18 15.01
C LYS A 130 -14.93 -11.19 13.98
N GLU A 131 -14.38 -9.98 14.02
CA GLU A 131 -14.78 -8.89 13.15
C GLU A 131 -13.60 -8.00 12.75
N LEU A 132 -13.56 -7.65 11.47
CA LEU A 132 -12.65 -6.65 10.91
C LEU A 132 -13.45 -5.61 10.12
N LEU A 133 -13.21 -4.33 10.38
CA LEU A 133 -13.69 -3.24 9.52
C LEU A 133 -12.54 -2.77 8.63
N PHE A 134 -12.74 -2.85 7.32
CA PHE A 134 -11.76 -2.46 6.33
C PHE A 134 -12.21 -1.17 5.64
N TYR A 135 -11.46 -0.10 5.86
CA TYR A 135 -11.66 1.22 5.32
C TYR A 135 -10.74 1.40 4.11
N GLU A 136 -11.29 1.87 3.00
CA GLU A 136 -10.60 2.15 1.75
C GLU A 136 -10.74 3.64 1.44
N LEU A 137 -9.61 4.35 1.32
CA LEU A 137 -9.59 5.76 0.97
C LEU A 137 -9.25 5.97 -0.51
N THR A 138 -10.21 6.50 -1.26
CA THR A 138 -10.02 6.96 -2.64
C THR A 138 -9.89 8.47 -2.70
N TRP A 139 -8.66 8.99 -2.78
CA TRP A 139 -8.39 10.44 -2.75
C TRP A 139 -8.15 11.08 -4.14
N SER A 140 -8.05 10.29 -5.22
CA SER A 140 -7.58 10.74 -6.56
C SER A 140 -8.41 11.87 -7.17
N VAL A 141 -9.68 12.03 -6.76
CA VAL A 141 -10.53 13.16 -7.15
C VAL A 141 -9.89 14.53 -6.85
N ILE A 142 -9.06 14.61 -5.82
CA ILE A 142 -8.37 15.85 -5.42
C ILE A 142 -7.37 16.30 -6.51
N THR A 143 -6.70 15.36 -7.18
CA THR A 143 -5.67 15.68 -8.19
C THR A 143 -6.18 15.65 -9.62
N ALA A 144 -7.38 15.10 -9.84
CA ALA A 144 -7.98 14.91 -11.16
C ALA A 144 -7.94 16.19 -12.03
N LYS A 145 -8.36 17.34 -11.47
CA LYS A 145 -8.39 18.60 -12.23
C LYS A 145 -7.00 19.09 -12.66
N GLN A 146 -5.98 18.88 -11.83
CA GLN A 146 -4.60 19.26 -12.16
C GLN A 146 -4.00 18.33 -13.23
N LYS A 147 -4.37 17.05 -13.23
CA LYS A 147 -3.93 16.06 -14.23
C LYS A 147 -4.50 16.32 -15.62
N GLU A 148 -5.65 17.00 -15.73
CA GLU A 148 -6.23 17.40 -17.04
C GLU A 148 -5.27 18.24 -17.90
N VAL A 149 -4.29 18.93 -17.29
CA VAL A 149 -3.24 19.66 -18.02
C VAL A 149 -2.43 18.74 -18.95
N LEU A 150 -2.32 17.44 -18.64
CA LEU A 150 -1.65 16.45 -19.49
C LEU A 150 -2.60 15.70 -20.43
N ALA A 151 -3.91 15.99 -20.41
CA ALA A 151 -4.89 15.29 -21.24
C ALA A 151 -4.65 15.50 -22.75
N TYR A 152 -4.04 16.62 -23.15
CA TYR A 152 -3.65 16.88 -24.54
C TYR A 152 -2.71 15.80 -25.09
N ASP A 153 -1.91 15.17 -24.23
CA ASP A 153 -0.94 14.16 -24.63
C ASP A 153 -1.54 12.73 -24.70
N ASN A 154 -2.73 12.53 -24.12
CA ASN A 154 -3.43 11.25 -24.12
C ASN A 154 -4.25 11.00 -25.40
N SER A 155 -4.40 12.00 -26.27
CA SER A 155 -5.19 11.94 -27.51
C SER A 155 -4.61 12.85 -28.60
N GLY A 156 -5.21 12.86 -29.78
CA GLY A 156 -4.82 13.80 -30.85
C GLY A 156 -3.41 13.58 -31.40
N GLU A 157 -2.66 14.67 -31.59
CA GLU A 157 -1.46 14.77 -32.45
C GLU A 157 -0.38 13.71 -32.19
N TYR A 158 -0.22 13.26 -30.94
CA TYR A 158 0.84 12.33 -30.56
C TYR A 158 0.36 10.90 -30.36
N SER A 159 -0.88 10.68 -29.88
CA SER A 159 -1.34 9.35 -29.47
C SER A 159 -1.46 8.37 -30.64
N PHE A 160 -1.95 8.81 -31.81
CA PHE A 160 -2.06 7.93 -33.01
C PHE A 160 -0.72 7.56 -33.64
N ARG A 161 0.36 8.29 -33.30
CA ARG A 161 1.72 8.04 -33.80
C ARG A 161 2.52 7.10 -32.91
N ARG A 162 2.06 6.85 -31.67
CA ARG A 162 2.76 5.96 -30.74
C ARG A 162 2.45 4.51 -31.08
N ALA A 163 3.46 3.66 -30.99
CA ALA A 163 3.26 2.23 -30.89
C ALA A 163 2.33 1.93 -29.71
N GLU A 164 1.51 0.88 -29.83
CA GLU A 164 0.42 0.59 -28.88
C GLU A 164 0.91 0.47 -27.43
N VAL A 165 2.01 -0.26 -27.22
CA VAL A 165 2.63 -0.43 -25.90
C VAL A 165 3.14 0.91 -25.35
N ASN A 166 3.81 1.72 -26.18
CA ASN A 166 4.28 3.04 -25.76
C ASN A 166 3.13 3.98 -25.44
N ASN A 167 2.01 3.89 -26.17
CA ASN A 167 0.82 4.69 -25.90
C ASN A 167 0.20 4.31 -24.54
N MET A 168 0.11 3.00 -24.25
CA MET A 168 -0.35 2.50 -22.95
C MET A 168 0.55 3.00 -21.82
N MET A 169 1.87 2.83 -21.96
CA MET A 169 2.85 3.28 -20.96
C MET A 169 2.80 4.80 -20.76
N LYS A 170 2.58 5.57 -21.83
CA LYS A 170 2.50 7.03 -21.73
C LYS A 170 1.23 7.48 -21.01
N LYS A 171 0.07 6.85 -21.27
CA LYS A 171 -1.17 7.13 -20.53
C LYS A 171 -1.01 6.81 -19.05
N PHE A 172 -0.42 5.66 -18.72
CA PHE A 172 -0.09 5.31 -17.34
C PHE A 172 0.83 6.36 -16.69
N SER A 173 1.90 6.77 -17.38
CA SER A 173 2.82 7.80 -16.89
C SER A 173 2.14 9.16 -16.69
N ASN A 174 1.24 9.57 -17.58
CA ASN A 174 0.50 10.82 -17.47
C ASN A 174 -0.56 10.78 -16.36
N ASP A 175 -1.06 9.60 -15.99
CA ASP A 175 -1.99 9.44 -14.87
C ASP A 175 -1.28 9.36 -13.51
N THR A 176 -0.15 8.66 -13.44
CA THR A 176 0.52 8.31 -12.17
C THR A 176 1.71 9.22 -11.83
N GLY A 177 2.49 9.61 -12.83
CA GLY A 177 3.70 10.43 -12.67
C GLY A 177 3.46 11.82 -12.08
N PRO A 178 2.33 12.51 -12.35
CA PRO A 178 2.07 13.83 -11.78
C PRO A 178 1.74 13.81 -10.28
N ASP A 179 1.19 12.72 -9.75
CA ASP A 179 0.65 12.71 -8.39
C ASP A 179 1.71 13.05 -7.31
N PRO A 180 2.96 12.52 -7.34
CA PRO A 180 4.00 12.95 -6.43
C PRO A 180 4.34 14.44 -6.55
N ILE A 181 4.27 15.02 -7.75
CA ILE A 181 4.54 16.45 -7.99
C ILE A 181 3.41 17.30 -7.41
N ILE A 182 2.16 16.91 -7.68
CA ILE A 182 0.96 17.56 -7.16
C ILE A 182 0.94 17.49 -5.62
N TYR A 183 1.36 16.36 -5.03
CA TYR A 183 1.44 16.17 -3.59
C TYR A 183 2.56 16.99 -2.91
N LEU A 184 3.52 17.51 -3.66
CA LEU A 184 4.49 18.50 -3.15
C LEU A 184 3.92 19.93 -3.18
N GLY A 185 2.82 20.16 -3.90
CA GLY A 185 2.13 21.45 -4.01
C GLY A 185 0.96 21.62 -3.04
N GLU A 186 -0.01 22.46 -3.44
CA GLU A 186 -1.14 22.89 -2.60
C GLU A 186 -2.09 21.75 -2.23
N SER A 187 -2.31 20.80 -3.15
CA SER A 187 -3.22 19.65 -2.97
C SER A 187 -2.80 18.71 -1.84
N ARG A 188 -1.55 18.84 -1.37
CA ARG A 188 -1.04 18.13 -0.19
C ARG A 188 -1.96 18.30 1.02
N GLU A 189 -2.43 19.53 1.29
CA GLU A 189 -3.24 19.79 2.47
C GLU A 189 -4.56 19.05 2.39
N ASP A 190 -5.22 19.09 1.23
CA ASP A 190 -6.51 18.42 1.00
C ASP A 190 -6.39 16.91 1.11
N ILE A 191 -5.33 16.31 0.57
CA ILE A 191 -5.06 14.87 0.71
C ILE A 191 -4.80 14.51 2.19
N GLN A 192 -4.09 15.35 2.94
CA GLN A 192 -3.90 15.14 4.37
C GLN A 192 -5.20 15.33 5.17
N VAL A 193 -6.08 16.24 4.77
CA VAL A 193 -7.43 16.38 5.37
C VAL A 193 -8.24 15.11 5.09
N SER A 194 -8.22 14.62 3.86
CA SER A 194 -8.89 13.39 3.44
C SER A 194 -8.46 12.18 4.28
N PHE A 195 -7.15 11.98 4.46
CA PHE A 195 -6.63 10.98 5.39
C PHE A 195 -7.09 11.21 6.84
N GLY A 196 -6.97 12.46 7.33
CA GLY A 196 -7.34 12.80 8.71
C GLY A 196 -8.82 12.53 9.00
N GLN A 197 -9.71 12.81 8.05
CA GLN A 197 -11.13 12.49 8.16
C GLN A 197 -11.39 10.98 8.12
N SER A 198 -10.63 10.25 7.30
CA SER A 198 -10.71 8.78 7.26
C SER A 198 -10.31 8.16 8.61
N PHE A 199 -9.21 8.65 9.21
CA PHE A 199 -8.80 8.24 10.56
C PHE A 199 -9.83 8.65 11.63
N CYS A 200 -10.46 9.81 11.48
CA CYS A 200 -11.55 10.26 12.35
C CYS A 200 -12.76 9.32 12.29
N TRP A 201 -13.25 8.97 11.10
CA TRP A 201 -14.37 8.02 10.97
C TRP A 201 -14.01 6.63 11.51
N MET A 202 -12.79 6.17 11.26
CA MET A 202 -12.29 4.89 11.77
C MET A 202 -12.24 4.85 13.31
N THR A 203 -11.86 5.93 13.96
CA THR A 203 -11.74 5.99 15.43
C THR A 203 -13.08 6.32 16.11
N LYS A 204 -13.96 7.08 15.46
CA LYS A 204 -15.20 7.57 16.08
C LYS A 204 -16.34 6.55 16.11
N SER A 205 -16.49 5.70 15.10
CA SER A 205 -17.75 4.97 14.89
C SER A 205 -17.56 3.45 14.94
N SER A 206 -18.53 2.75 15.51
CA SER A 206 -18.72 1.32 15.30
C SER A 206 -19.36 1.07 13.93
N TRP A 207 -19.46 -0.18 13.47
CA TRP A 207 -20.13 -0.46 12.20
C TRP A 207 -21.55 0.11 12.17
N ASP A 208 -22.34 -0.08 13.24
CA ASP A 208 -23.75 0.29 13.24
C ASP A 208 -23.95 1.82 13.23
N ASP A 209 -23.01 2.59 13.79
CA ASP A 209 -23.07 4.05 13.89
C ASP A 209 -22.49 4.80 12.68
N LEU A 210 -21.74 4.11 11.81
CA LEU A 210 -21.19 4.74 10.60
C LEU A 210 -22.34 5.21 9.68
N PRO A 211 -22.28 6.43 9.13
CA PRO A 211 -23.24 6.84 8.11
C PRO A 211 -23.00 6.06 6.80
N ASP A 212 -24.00 6.07 5.93
CA ASP A 212 -23.93 5.46 4.61
C ASP A 212 -24.60 6.36 3.57
N ASP A 213 -24.01 6.42 2.38
CA ASP A 213 -24.41 7.24 1.24
C ASP A 213 -24.60 8.73 1.60
N VAL A 214 -23.62 9.30 2.32
CA VAL A 214 -23.62 10.71 2.73
C VAL A 214 -22.40 11.46 2.22
N THR A 215 -22.56 12.79 2.09
CA THR A 215 -21.45 13.74 1.94
C THR A 215 -21.26 14.45 3.27
N GLN A 216 -20.21 14.10 4.02
CA GLN A 216 -20.03 14.59 5.37
C GLN A 216 -18.56 14.68 5.79
N ALA A 217 -18.23 15.77 6.48
CA ALA A 217 -16.92 15.94 7.09
C ALA A 217 -16.85 15.26 8.47
N CYS A 218 -15.73 14.60 8.77
CA CYS A 218 -15.42 14.17 10.14
C CYS A 218 -14.50 15.17 10.84
N SER A 219 -14.68 15.34 12.15
CA SER A 219 -13.77 16.09 12.99
C SER A 219 -13.60 15.43 14.34
N PHE A 220 -12.37 15.44 14.87
CA PHE A 220 -12.06 15.01 16.23
C PHE A 220 -12.46 16.06 17.29
N ASN A 221 -13.47 16.91 17.03
CA ASN A 221 -13.99 17.92 17.98
C ASN A 221 -15.38 17.56 18.52
N ASP A 222 -16.03 16.52 17.99
CA ASP A 222 -17.46 16.25 18.19
C ASP A 222 -17.65 14.90 18.95
N ASP A 223 -17.01 14.75 20.12
CA ASP A 223 -16.43 13.49 20.66
C ASP A 223 -17.35 12.32 21.10
N THR A 224 -16.93 11.12 20.66
CA THR A 224 -17.04 9.79 21.30
C THR A 224 -15.78 8.93 21.05
N ALA A 225 -14.73 9.48 20.43
CA ALA A 225 -13.65 8.70 19.84
C ALA A 225 -12.70 8.08 20.87
N ALA A 226 -12.43 8.75 21.99
CA ALA A 226 -11.47 8.27 23.01
C ALA A 226 -11.85 6.87 23.55
N ALA A 227 -13.14 6.65 23.86
CA ALA A 227 -13.64 5.37 24.36
C ALA A 227 -13.41 4.22 23.36
N ASN A 228 -13.72 4.47 22.07
CA ASN A 228 -13.48 3.50 21.01
C ASN A 228 -11.98 3.26 20.80
N ILE A 229 -11.18 4.33 20.83
CA ILE A 229 -9.72 4.22 20.75
C ILE A 229 -9.25 3.27 21.83
N HIS A 230 -9.60 3.42 23.10
CA HIS A 230 -9.12 2.52 24.17
C HIS A 230 -9.31 1.02 23.87
N VAL A 231 -10.44 0.62 23.30
CA VAL A 231 -10.77 -0.82 23.10
C VAL A 231 -10.39 -1.36 21.71
N ASP A 232 -10.46 -0.54 20.67
CA ASP A 232 -10.21 -0.94 19.29
C ASP A 232 -8.71 -1.07 18.98
N GLN A 233 -8.43 -1.78 17.89
CA GLN A 233 -7.09 -1.95 17.33
C GLN A 233 -7.07 -1.40 15.91
N TYR A 234 -5.99 -0.73 15.54
CA TYR A 234 -5.88 0.00 14.28
C TYR A 234 -4.65 -0.44 13.51
N ALA A 235 -4.77 -0.54 12.19
CA ALA A 235 -3.62 -0.72 11.32
C ALA A 235 -3.81 0.08 10.03
N PHE A 236 -2.69 0.41 9.40
CA PHE A 236 -2.66 1.09 8.13
C PHE A 236 -2.01 0.20 7.07
N ILE A 237 -2.55 0.27 5.86
CA ILE A 237 -1.96 -0.36 4.68
C ILE A 237 -1.79 0.73 3.64
N SER A 238 -0.61 0.82 3.04
CA SER A 238 -0.37 1.77 1.96
C SER A 238 0.21 1.10 0.74
N HIS A 239 -0.04 1.69 -0.42
CA HIS A 239 0.70 1.41 -1.63
C HIS A 239 1.46 2.66 -2.07
N SER A 240 2.74 2.57 -2.48
CA SER A 240 3.46 3.65 -3.17
C SER A 240 3.36 5.00 -2.43
N LEU A 241 2.90 6.08 -3.08
CA LEU A 241 2.69 7.42 -2.48
C LEU A 241 1.85 7.41 -1.19
N GLY A 242 0.96 6.44 -1.03
CA GLY A 242 0.15 6.26 0.17
C GLY A 242 0.99 6.19 1.46
N SER A 243 2.22 5.65 1.39
CA SER A 243 3.10 5.57 2.57
C SER A 243 3.42 6.95 3.13
N ARG A 244 3.70 7.92 2.24
CA ARG A 244 3.98 9.30 2.62
C ARG A 244 2.73 10.03 3.08
N ILE A 245 1.57 9.76 2.47
CA ILE A 245 0.27 10.31 2.89
C ILE A 245 -0.03 9.91 4.33
N ILE A 246 0.12 8.63 4.67
CA ILE A 246 -0.15 8.11 6.01
C ILE A 246 0.81 8.75 7.03
N ILE A 247 2.13 8.75 6.78
CA ILE A 247 3.08 9.35 7.72
C ILE A 247 2.82 10.86 7.87
N ASP A 248 2.60 11.59 6.79
CA ASP A 248 2.25 13.01 6.85
C ASP A 248 0.98 13.28 7.66
N GLY A 249 -0.05 12.46 7.42
CA GLY A 249 -1.32 12.56 8.13
C GLY A 249 -1.17 12.30 9.62
N MET A 250 -0.41 11.26 10.00
CA MET A 250 -0.11 10.97 11.40
C MET A 250 0.73 12.07 12.05
N GLN A 251 1.72 12.63 11.35
CA GLN A 251 2.48 13.78 11.84
C GLN A 251 1.60 15.03 12.01
N ARG A 252 0.63 15.25 11.11
CA ARG A 252 -0.36 16.33 11.25
C ARG A 252 -1.28 16.10 12.46
N ILE A 253 -1.66 14.87 12.75
CA ILE A 253 -2.41 14.56 13.97
C ILE A 253 -1.55 14.85 15.19
N ALA A 254 -0.27 14.44 15.19
CA ALA A 254 0.67 14.70 16.28
C ALA A 254 0.83 16.20 16.58
N SER A 255 0.92 17.05 15.54
CA SER A 255 1.04 18.51 15.72
C SER A 255 -0.24 19.19 16.24
N LEU A 256 -1.36 18.47 16.27
CA LEU A 256 -2.64 18.97 16.76
C LEU A 256 -3.01 18.42 18.14
N LEU A 257 -2.26 17.47 18.71
CA LEU A 257 -2.61 16.79 19.98
C LEU A 257 -2.78 17.77 21.15
N ASP A 258 -1.88 18.76 21.28
CA ASP A 258 -1.95 19.75 22.37
C ASP A 258 -3.20 20.65 22.29
N LYS A 259 -3.90 20.62 21.15
CA LYS A 259 -5.16 21.36 20.91
C LYS A 259 -6.40 20.47 21.00
N ARG A 260 -6.24 19.20 21.38
CA ARG A 260 -7.34 18.22 21.50
C ARG A 260 -7.74 18.00 22.95
N ASP A 261 -8.85 17.30 23.12
CA ASP A 261 -9.22 16.74 24.41
C ASP A 261 -8.06 15.86 24.95
N VAL A 262 -7.82 16.00 26.25
CA VAL A 262 -6.84 15.21 26.98
C VAL A 262 -7.16 13.71 26.82
N ASP A 263 -8.45 13.34 26.84
CA ASP A 263 -8.88 11.94 26.74
C ASP A 263 -8.49 11.32 25.39
N PHE A 264 -8.63 12.06 24.29
CA PHE A 264 -8.20 11.60 22.96
C PHE A 264 -6.69 11.35 22.91
N SER A 265 -5.92 12.29 23.46
CA SER A 265 -4.45 12.22 23.46
C SER A 265 -3.95 11.08 24.34
N GLU A 266 -4.54 10.89 25.52
CA GLU A 266 -4.22 9.76 26.41
C GLU A 266 -4.59 8.41 25.80
N ALA A 267 -5.74 8.31 25.11
CA ALA A 267 -6.15 7.08 24.45
C ALA A 267 -5.17 6.64 23.35
N LEU A 268 -4.60 7.58 22.58
CA LEU A 268 -3.60 7.28 21.57
C LEU A 268 -2.24 6.87 22.17
N LYS A 269 -1.83 7.45 23.31
CA LYS A 269 -0.53 7.15 23.97
C LYS A 269 -0.36 5.68 24.35
N THR A 270 -1.45 4.93 24.48
CA THR A 270 -1.44 3.50 24.79
C THR A 270 -1.46 2.61 23.54
N LYS A 271 -1.45 3.18 22.33
CA LYS A 271 -1.64 2.42 21.08
C LYS A 271 -0.36 2.08 20.37
N GLU A 272 -0.35 0.86 19.87
CA GLU A 272 0.54 0.40 18.82
C GLU A 272 -0.25 0.34 17.52
N ILE A 273 0.16 1.11 16.51
CA ILE A 273 -0.53 1.16 15.21
C ILE A 273 0.46 0.77 14.11
N PRO A 274 0.43 -0.48 13.60
CA PRO A 274 1.32 -0.90 12.52
C PRO A 274 0.92 -0.26 11.18
N ILE A 275 1.93 -0.01 10.34
CA ILE A 275 1.80 0.46 8.96
C ILE A 275 2.48 -0.55 8.05
N TYR A 276 1.70 -1.19 7.18
CA TYR A 276 2.18 -2.10 6.15
C TYR A 276 2.33 -1.34 4.83
N MET A 277 3.57 -1.15 4.36
CA MET A 277 3.87 -0.33 3.20
C MET A 277 4.25 -1.21 2.00
N MET A 278 3.29 -1.44 1.12
CA MET A 278 3.50 -2.08 -0.18
C MET A 278 4.11 -1.09 -1.16
N SER A 279 5.13 -1.51 -1.92
CA SER A 279 5.95 -0.61 -2.75
C SER A 279 6.39 0.65 -2.00
N ASN A 280 7.17 0.49 -0.93
CA ASN A 280 7.50 1.62 -0.07
C ASN A 280 8.32 2.70 -0.79
N GLN A 281 7.77 3.92 -0.87
CA GLN A 281 8.42 5.09 -1.48
C GLN A 281 8.95 6.14 -0.49
N LEU A 282 8.90 5.88 0.82
CA LEU A 282 9.21 6.91 1.84
C LEU A 282 10.55 7.64 1.65
N PRO A 283 11.69 6.95 1.41
CA PRO A 283 12.98 7.62 1.21
C PRO A 283 12.99 8.61 0.04
N MET A 284 12.46 8.21 -1.11
CA MET A 284 12.38 9.07 -2.30
C MET A 284 11.44 10.26 -2.05
N LEU A 285 10.27 10.02 -1.46
CA LEU A 285 9.27 11.05 -1.22
C LEU A 285 9.63 12.00 -0.07
N GLN A 286 10.74 11.77 0.63
CA GLN A 286 11.29 12.69 1.62
C GLN A 286 12.14 13.81 0.99
N LEU A 287 12.58 13.64 -0.26
CA LEU A 287 13.43 14.62 -0.95
C LEU A 287 12.70 15.96 -1.09
N GLY A 288 13.43 17.06 -0.88
CA GLY A 288 12.91 18.43 -1.03
C GLY A 288 11.98 18.90 0.11
N ARG A 289 11.84 18.14 1.19
CA ARG A 289 10.93 18.45 2.30
C ARG A 289 11.65 18.90 3.57
N LYS A 290 10.95 19.71 4.37
CA LYS A 290 11.36 20.07 5.73
C LYS A 290 11.32 18.84 6.64
N LEU A 291 12.18 18.86 7.66
CA LEU A 291 12.12 17.91 8.76
C LEU A 291 10.83 18.12 9.58
N PRO A 292 10.33 17.07 10.26
CA PRO A 292 9.20 17.22 11.19
C PRO A 292 9.59 18.07 12.40
N ASP A 293 8.58 18.62 13.08
CA ASP A 293 8.73 19.51 14.23
C ASP A 293 9.56 18.85 15.36
N VAL A 294 9.38 17.54 15.54
CA VAL A 294 10.10 16.74 16.53
C VAL A 294 10.88 15.63 15.83
N SER A 295 12.09 15.93 15.37
CA SER A 295 13.02 14.93 14.82
C SER A 295 14.14 14.59 15.81
N ASN A 296 14.74 13.41 15.64
CA ASN A 296 15.92 12.93 16.35
C ASN A 296 15.80 12.93 17.89
N GLN A 297 14.60 12.69 18.42
CA GLN A 297 14.30 12.72 19.86
C GLN A 297 13.63 11.41 20.33
N LYS A 298 13.84 10.30 19.60
CA LYS A 298 13.22 9.00 19.88
C LYS A 298 13.47 8.52 21.32
N SER A 299 14.68 8.68 21.86
CA SER A 299 14.98 8.31 23.25
C SER A 299 14.12 9.09 24.26
N ALA A 300 13.96 10.40 24.06
CA ALA A 300 13.19 11.25 24.96
C ALA A 300 11.69 10.92 24.95
N TYR A 301 11.11 10.58 23.80
CA TYR A 301 9.67 10.35 23.65
C TYR A 301 9.24 8.88 23.80
N CYS A 302 10.10 7.91 23.46
CA CYS A 302 9.68 6.53 23.27
C CYS A 302 10.28 5.54 24.27
N GLN A 303 11.22 5.98 25.12
CA GLN A 303 11.70 5.18 26.23
C GLN A 303 10.87 5.47 27.50
N PRO A 304 10.49 4.45 28.30
CA PRO A 304 9.71 4.66 29.52
C PRO A 304 10.33 5.63 30.54
N ASN A 305 11.65 5.76 30.55
CA ASN A 305 12.42 6.68 31.38
C ASN A 305 12.81 7.99 30.67
N GLY A 306 12.33 8.21 29.45
CA GLY A 306 12.61 9.41 28.67
C GLY A 306 11.89 10.65 29.23
N GLU A 307 12.56 11.80 29.22
CA GLU A 307 12.05 13.06 29.80
C GLU A 307 10.72 13.54 29.17
N LYS A 308 10.46 13.16 27.92
CA LYS A 308 9.25 13.53 27.15
C LYS A 308 8.34 12.34 26.88
N TYR A 309 8.49 11.23 27.62
CA TYR A 309 7.73 10.01 27.38
C TYR A 309 6.22 10.25 27.39
N ASN A 310 5.73 11.10 28.30
CA ASN A 310 4.31 11.45 28.40
C ASN A 310 3.82 12.41 27.30
N GLN A 311 4.69 12.90 26.41
CA GLN A 311 4.36 13.79 25.28
C GLN A 311 4.35 13.05 23.93
N ARG A 312 4.54 11.73 23.92
CA ARG A 312 4.40 10.91 22.71
C ARG A 312 2.95 10.89 22.22
N MET A 313 2.75 10.61 20.94
CA MET A 313 1.43 10.37 20.37
C MET A 313 1.01 8.90 20.53
N LEU A 314 1.93 7.99 20.25
CA LEU A 314 1.69 6.54 20.24
C LEU A 314 2.68 5.84 21.15
N ALA A 315 2.30 4.69 21.70
CA ALA A 315 3.26 3.80 22.35
C ALA A 315 4.28 3.29 21.33
N LYS A 316 3.81 2.95 20.11
CA LYS A 316 4.64 2.42 19.04
C LYS A 316 3.99 2.54 17.66
N THR A 317 4.80 2.69 16.62
CA THR A 317 4.34 2.61 15.21
C THR A 317 5.25 1.67 14.42
N PRO A 318 4.96 0.36 14.38
CA PRO A 318 5.71 -0.57 13.56
C PRO A 318 5.50 -0.30 12.07
N ILE A 319 6.55 0.04 11.34
CA ILE A 319 6.55 0.10 9.89
C ILE A 319 7.07 -1.23 9.35
N ILE A 320 6.23 -1.93 8.59
CA ILE A 320 6.58 -3.12 7.84
C ILE A 320 6.67 -2.70 6.38
N ALA A 321 7.88 -2.47 5.89
CA ALA A 321 8.14 -1.93 4.55
C ALA A 321 8.46 -3.07 3.57
N PHE A 322 7.55 -3.32 2.63
CA PHE A 322 7.75 -4.25 1.53
C PHE A 322 8.41 -3.53 0.35
N SER A 323 9.44 -4.15 -0.21
CA SER A 323 10.16 -3.66 -1.39
C SER A 323 10.58 -4.83 -2.26
N ASP A 324 10.33 -4.75 -3.55
CA ASP A 324 10.86 -5.66 -4.55
C ASP A 324 12.14 -5.03 -5.11
N PRO A 325 13.30 -5.72 -5.07
CA PRO A 325 14.52 -5.21 -5.70
C PRO A 325 14.38 -4.86 -7.18
N ASN A 326 13.37 -5.42 -7.86
CA ASN A 326 13.09 -5.14 -9.27
C ASN A 326 12.07 -4.00 -9.47
N ASP A 327 11.45 -3.51 -8.40
CA ASP A 327 10.61 -2.32 -8.41
C ASP A 327 11.50 -1.09 -8.36
N LEU A 328 11.58 -0.38 -9.49
CA LEU A 328 12.41 0.82 -9.68
C LEU A 328 12.04 1.97 -8.74
N LEU A 329 10.85 1.93 -8.12
CA LEU A 329 10.34 2.98 -7.27
C LEU A 329 10.16 2.53 -5.83
N SER A 330 10.46 1.29 -5.46
CA SER A 330 10.47 0.89 -4.04
C SER A 330 11.84 1.06 -3.41
N TYR A 331 11.83 1.37 -2.12
CA TYR A 331 13.04 1.61 -1.33
C TYR A 331 12.87 1.00 0.05
N ALA A 332 13.83 0.16 0.46
CA ALA A 332 14.00 -0.18 1.86
C ALA A 332 14.28 1.10 2.68
N ILE A 333 13.83 1.13 3.92
CA ILE A 333 14.07 2.26 4.83
C ILE A 333 15.46 2.08 5.46
N PRO A 334 16.42 2.98 5.21
CA PRO A 334 17.77 2.83 5.73
C PRO A 334 17.86 3.17 7.22
N HIS A 335 18.93 2.69 7.87
CA HIS A 335 19.23 3.01 9.26
C HIS A 335 19.36 4.54 9.47
N GLY A 336 18.81 5.07 10.55
CA GLY A 336 18.83 6.51 10.85
C GLY A 336 17.78 7.33 10.09
N PHE A 337 17.08 6.75 9.10
CA PHE A 337 16.06 7.47 8.33
C PHE A 337 14.91 7.90 9.22
N VAL A 338 14.42 6.99 10.06
CA VAL A 338 13.31 7.23 10.98
C VAL A 338 13.65 8.35 11.95
N GLU A 339 14.83 8.27 12.56
CA GLU A 339 15.30 9.22 13.56
C GLU A 339 15.39 10.62 12.97
N LYS A 340 15.89 10.75 11.74
CA LYS A 340 16.10 12.05 11.11
C LYS A 340 14.85 12.64 10.48
N TYR A 341 14.05 11.84 9.78
CA TYR A 341 13.03 12.33 8.85
C TYR A 341 11.59 12.11 9.32
N LEU A 342 11.36 11.32 10.37
CA LEU A 342 10.03 11.03 10.88
C LEU A 342 9.85 11.59 12.30
N ASP A 343 8.60 11.95 12.63
CA ASP A 343 8.30 12.59 13.92
C ASP A 343 8.48 11.61 15.07
N SER A 344 9.31 11.98 16.05
CA SER A 344 9.68 11.13 17.18
C SER A 344 8.51 10.82 18.11
N ARG A 345 7.42 11.60 18.08
CA ARG A 345 6.19 11.33 18.85
C ARG A 345 5.46 10.07 18.37
N LEU A 346 5.74 9.59 17.16
CA LEU A 346 5.13 8.38 16.59
C LEU A 346 5.80 7.08 17.07
N CYS A 347 7.00 7.15 17.67
CA CYS A 347 7.70 5.97 18.20
C CYS A 347 7.83 4.83 17.19
N ILE A 348 8.38 5.17 16.03
CA ILE A 348 8.51 4.26 14.89
C ILE A 348 9.68 3.29 15.07
N ASP A 349 9.44 2.03 14.74
CA ASP A 349 10.44 1.02 14.40
C ASP A 349 10.16 0.43 13.02
N VAL A 350 11.18 -0.15 12.40
CA VAL A 350 11.11 -0.60 11.00
C VAL A 350 11.50 -2.06 10.90
N THR A 351 10.73 -2.80 10.10
CA THR A 351 11.08 -4.11 9.57
C THR A 351 11.06 -4.01 8.05
N ASN A 352 12.22 -4.23 7.41
CA ASN A 352 12.31 -4.23 5.95
C ASN A 352 12.08 -5.66 5.43
N ILE A 353 11.22 -5.78 4.42
CA ILE A 353 10.88 -7.03 3.75
C ILE A 353 11.23 -6.88 2.27
N ASN A 354 12.24 -7.60 1.84
CA ASN A 354 12.69 -7.61 0.45
C ASN A 354 12.08 -8.84 -0.24
N ILE A 355 11.13 -8.62 -1.14
CA ILE A 355 10.27 -9.68 -1.68
C ILE A 355 10.06 -9.48 -3.17
N ASN A 356 10.31 -10.52 -3.98
CA ASN A 356 9.99 -10.47 -5.39
C ASN A 356 8.51 -10.75 -5.59
N VAL A 357 7.72 -9.76 -5.95
CA VAL A 357 6.29 -9.95 -6.27
C VAL A 357 6.10 -10.24 -7.75
N ALA A 358 6.99 -9.72 -8.60
CA ALA A 358 7.08 -10.07 -10.01
C ALA A 358 7.76 -11.42 -10.24
N THR A 359 7.30 -12.14 -11.27
CA THR A 359 7.98 -13.33 -11.78
C THR A 359 9.33 -12.95 -12.40
N ILE A 360 10.35 -13.74 -12.08
CA ILE A 360 11.70 -13.60 -12.64
C ILE A 360 11.87 -14.63 -13.75
N LEU A 361 12.14 -14.17 -14.97
CA LEU A 361 12.36 -15.00 -16.16
C LEU A 361 13.85 -15.00 -16.52
N ASP A 362 14.37 -16.14 -16.98
CA ASP A 362 15.69 -16.22 -17.61
C ASP A 362 15.55 -15.84 -19.09
N ALA A 363 16.24 -14.78 -19.49
CA ALA A 363 16.25 -14.24 -20.84
C ALA A 363 17.22 -15.03 -21.75
N PHE A 364 17.03 -16.35 -21.84
CA PHE A 364 17.78 -17.25 -22.72
C PHE A 364 19.32 -17.07 -22.62
N GLY A 365 19.85 -16.97 -21.40
CA GLY A 365 21.28 -16.80 -21.15
C GLY A 365 21.81 -15.35 -21.25
N LEU A 366 20.93 -14.37 -21.51
CA LEU A 366 21.27 -12.93 -21.48
C LEU A 366 21.13 -12.30 -20.08
N GLY A 367 20.67 -13.08 -19.09
CA GLY A 367 20.45 -12.65 -17.71
C GLY A 367 19.03 -12.92 -17.22
N LYS A 368 18.73 -12.47 -16.00
CA LYS A 368 17.38 -12.56 -15.42
C LYS A 368 16.62 -11.26 -15.65
N PHE A 369 15.34 -11.35 -15.96
CA PHE A 369 14.46 -10.21 -16.20
C PHE A 369 13.20 -10.32 -15.34
N ALA A 370 12.79 -9.20 -14.76
CA ALA A 370 11.51 -9.04 -14.08
C ALA A 370 10.86 -7.76 -14.64
N ASN A 371 9.55 -7.80 -14.85
CA ASN A 371 8.81 -6.63 -15.30
C ASN A 371 8.74 -5.60 -14.15
N PRO A 372 9.28 -4.38 -14.31
CA PRO A 372 9.31 -3.39 -13.24
C PRO A 372 7.92 -2.88 -12.86
N ILE A 373 6.93 -2.94 -13.77
CA ILE A 373 5.54 -2.58 -13.44
C ILE A 373 4.94 -3.64 -12.53
N ASP A 374 5.06 -4.92 -12.89
CA ASP A 374 4.56 -6.03 -12.07
C ASP A 374 5.23 -6.04 -10.70
N ALA A 375 6.52 -5.68 -10.65
CA ALA A 375 7.26 -5.55 -9.39
C ALA A 375 6.76 -4.37 -8.54
N HIS A 376 6.23 -3.33 -9.19
CA HIS A 376 5.67 -2.16 -8.51
C HIS A 376 4.27 -2.38 -7.98
N VAL A 377 3.41 -3.10 -8.70
CA VAL A 377 1.98 -3.22 -8.36
C VAL A 377 1.58 -4.57 -7.76
N GLY A 378 2.40 -5.61 -7.90
CA GLY A 378 2.01 -6.99 -7.58
C GLY A 378 1.88 -7.34 -6.09
N TYR A 379 2.18 -6.42 -5.16
CA TYR A 379 2.24 -6.71 -3.72
C TYR A 379 0.89 -7.12 -3.12
N ASP A 380 -0.19 -6.49 -3.56
CA ASP A 380 -1.54 -6.71 -3.04
C ASP A 380 -2.15 -8.05 -3.52
N THR A 381 -1.54 -8.66 -4.52
CA THR A 381 -1.89 -9.99 -5.03
C THR A 381 -0.92 -11.08 -4.60
N ASP A 382 0.21 -10.76 -3.96
CA ASP A 382 1.17 -11.77 -3.52
C ASP A 382 0.73 -12.43 -2.19
N ASP A 383 0.57 -13.75 -2.21
CA ASP A 383 0.07 -14.49 -1.05
C ASP A 383 1.00 -14.39 0.18
N ARG A 384 2.31 -14.21 -0.01
CA ARG A 384 3.25 -14.04 1.11
C ARG A 384 3.10 -12.68 1.74
N VAL A 385 2.93 -11.61 0.94
CA VAL A 385 2.66 -10.27 1.44
C VAL A 385 1.36 -10.24 2.25
N VAL A 386 0.29 -10.80 1.68
CA VAL A 386 -1.01 -10.88 2.37
C VAL A 386 -0.89 -11.69 3.66
N ALA A 387 -0.19 -12.83 3.65
CA ALA A 387 0.05 -13.65 4.83
C ALA A 387 0.88 -12.94 5.92
N LEU A 388 1.90 -12.18 5.53
CA LEU A 388 2.69 -11.37 6.46
C LEU A 388 1.83 -10.28 7.11
N ILE A 389 0.99 -9.58 6.34
CA ILE A 389 0.04 -8.61 6.90
C ILE A 389 -0.94 -9.30 7.85
N ALA A 390 -1.54 -10.41 7.42
CA ALA A 390 -2.57 -11.12 8.17
C ALA A 390 -2.05 -11.73 9.47
N LYS A 391 -0.89 -12.40 9.46
CA LYS A 391 -0.44 -13.29 10.55
C LYS A 391 0.97 -13.00 11.06
N GLY A 392 1.70 -12.09 10.40
CA GLY A 392 3.04 -11.69 10.79
C GLY A 392 4.06 -12.81 10.72
N ILE A 393 5.20 -12.60 11.37
CA ILE A 393 6.34 -13.52 11.38
C ILE A 393 6.89 -13.74 12.78
N GLY A 394 7.57 -14.87 12.99
CA GLY A 394 8.22 -15.19 14.26
C GLY A 394 7.24 -15.52 15.38
N ASN A 395 6.04 -16.00 15.04
CA ASN A 395 5.02 -16.35 16.03
C ASN A 395 4.23 -17.59 15.61
N LYS A 396 3.47 -18.17 16.55
CA LYS A 396 2.71 -19.42 16.31
C LYS A 396 1.63 -19.32 15.21
N ASN A 397 1.21 -18.11 14.84
CA ASN A 397 0.20 -17.89 13.82
C ASN A 397 0.82 -17.69 12.43
N THR A 398 2.14 -17.55 12.30
CA THR A 398 2.81 -17.32 11.00
C THR A 398 2.39 -18.36 9.97
N ALA A 399 1.95 -17.89 8.80
CA ALA A 399 1.40 -18.76 7.76
C ALA A 399 2.46 -19.69 7.17
N ASN A 400 2.05 -20.89 6.73
CA ASN A 400 2.95 -21.85 6.10
C ASN A 400 3.66 -21.28 4.88
N VAL A 401 2.94 -20.55 4.02
CA VAL A 401 3.56 -19.92 2.83
C VAL A 401 4.71 -18.98 3.20
N VAL A 402 4.67 -18.34 4.37
CA VAL A 402 5.77 -17.49 4.87
C VAL A 402 6.90 -18.36 5.41
N ASN A 403 6.61 -19.35 6.26
CA ASN A 403 7.62 -20.25 6.81
C ASN A 403 8.38 -21.02 5.72
N ASP A 404 7.68 -21.40 4.66
CA ASP A 404 8.22 -22.24 3.58
C ASP A 404 8.97 -21.41 2.53
N ARG A 405 8.60 -20.13 2.33
CA ARG A 405 9.07 -19.31 1.20
C ARG A 405 9.87 -18.08 1.59
N CYS A 406 9.88 -17.68 2.86
CA CYS A 406 10.60 -16.51 3.32
C CYS A 406 11.74 -16.88 4.26
N ARG A 407 12.90 -16.25 4.05
CA ARG A 407 14.04 -16.33 4.95
C ARG A 407 13.99 -15.15 5.92
N TRP A 408 13.81 -15.41 7.20
CA TRP A 408 13.81 -14.38 8.23
C TRP A 408 15.12 -14.38 9.01
N VAL A 409 15.71 -13.19 9.13
CA VAL A 409 16.85 -12.89 9.99
C VAL A 409 16.36 -11.96 11.09
N GLU A 410 16.26 -12.49 12.31
CA GLU A 410 15.87 -11.72 13.48
C GLU A 410 16.97 -10.71 13.85
N THR A 411 16.56 -9.47 14.14
CA THR A 411 17.45 -8.41 14.64
C THR A 411 17.12 -8.10 16.09
N ILE A 412 18.15 -8.03 16.94
CA ILE A 412 18.04 -7.61 18.35
C ILE A 412 18.57 -6.18 18.53
N GLU A 413 18.11 -5.50 19.59
CA GLU A 413 18.62 -4.16 19.99
C GLU A 413 19.92 -4.25 20.79
#